data_AF-F1LH27-F1
#
_entry.id   AF-F1LH27-F1
#
_cell.length_a   1.000
_cell.length_b   1.000
_cell.length_c   1.000
_cell.angle_alpha   90.00
_cell.angle_beta   90.00
_cell.angle_gamma   90.00
#
_symmetry.space_group_name_H-M   'P 1'
#
loop_
_entity.id
_entity.type
_entity.pdbx_description
1 polymer ?
#
loop_
_entity_poly.entity_id
_entity_poly.type
_entity_poly.pdbx_seq_one_letter_code
_entity_poly.pdbx_strand_id
1 'polypeptide(L)'
;MGIKGILYNKFKTVVSYATTKMPLLPIEAIKENDKLLTYDSIDDDVLQSYSEYSLAQLIYYAMKESATSEQSSRMTAMEGASKNAGEMIDKLT
;
A
#
# COMPACT_ATOMS: atom_id res chain seq x y z
N MET A 1 1.33 -3.24 22.43
CA MET A 1 0.52 -2.49 21.45
C MET A 1 1.25 -2.58 20.11
N GLY A 2 0.92 -3.58 19.28
CA GLY A 2 1.63 -3.89 18.02
C GLY A 2 0.97 -3.26 16.79
N ILE A 3 1.72 -3.16 15.69
CA ILE A 3 1.21 -2.68 14.39
C ILE A 3 0.21 -3.72 13.85
N LYS A 4 -1.06 -3.32 13.66
CA LYS A 4 -2.16 -4.23 13.26
C LYS A 4 -2.47 -4.21 11.76
N GLY A 5 -1.78 -3.38 10.98
CA GLY A 5 -2.02 -3.25 9.54
C GLY A 5 -1.49 -1.94 8.97
N ILE A 6 -1.38 -1.90 7.64
CA ILE A 6 -0.92 -0.75 6.85
C ILE A 6 -2.11 -0.17 6.09
N LEU A 7 -2.36 1.12 6.23
CA LEU A 7 -3.33 1.86 5.41
C LEU A 7 -2.60 2.51 4.24
N TYR A 8 -3.11 2.30 3.03
CA TYR A 8 -2.49 2.80 1.81
C TYR A 8 -3.53 2.98 0.70
N ASN A 9 -3.20 3.75 -0.33
CA ASN A 9 -4.03 3.84 -1.52
C ASN A 9 -3.58 2.78 -2.52
N LYS A 10 -4.44 1.79 -2.77
CA LYS A 10 -4.21 0.79 -3.80
C LYS A 10 -4.60 1.38 -5.16
N PHE A 11 -3.65 1.37 -6.08
CA PHE A 11 -3.87 1.84 -7.43
C PHE A 11 -4.80 0.87 -8.16
N LYS A 12 -5.83 1.39 -8.86
CA LYS A 12 -6.70 0.57 -9.72
C LYS A 12 -6.52 0.95 -11.18
N THR A 13 -6.67 2.23 -11.48
CA THR A 13 -6.53 2.81 -12.82
C THR A 13 -6.03 4.25 -12.68
N VAL A 14 -5.71 4.89 -13.79
CA VAL A 14 -5.27 6.30 -13.81
C VAL A 14 -6.29 7.27 -13.21
N VAL A 15 -7.58 6.90 -13.18
CA VAL A 15 -8.65 7.76 -12.65
C VAL A 15 -9.25 7.25 -11.34
N SER A 16 -8.76 6.12 -10.81
CA SER A 16 -9.36 5.49 -9.63
C SER A 16 -8.33 4.76 -8.77
N TYR A 17 -8.45 4.97 -7.46
CA TYR A 17 -7.71 4.29 -6.42
C TYR A 17 -8.65 3.93 -5.27
N ALA A 18 -8.25 3.00 -4.40
CA ALA A 18 -9.02 2.62 -3.22
C ALA A 18 -8.17 2.64 -1.97
N THR A 19 -8.61 3.41 -0.97
CA THR A 19 -8.03 3.37 0.37
C THR A 19 -8.27 1.98 0.97
N THR A 20 -7.19 1.25 1.19
CA THR A 20 -7.21 -0.16 1.56
C THR A 20 -6.41 -0.36 2.84
N LYS A 21 -6.89 -1.28 3.70
CA LYS A 21 -6.15 -1.74 4.87
C LYS A 21 -5.56 -3.11 4.58
N MET A 22 -4.24 -3.20 4.60
CA MET A 22 -3.51 -4.45 4.54
C MET A 22 -3.31 -4.99 5.96
N PRO A 23 -3.83 -6.18 6.30
CA PRO A 23 -3.54 -6.81 7.59
C PRO A 23 -2.08 -7.25 7.64
N LEU A 24 -1.48 -7.18 8.83
CA LEU A 24 -0.18 -7.78 9.09
C LEU A 24 -0.38 -9.06 9.90
N LEU A 25 0.35 -10.10 9.55
CA LEU A 25 0.31 -11.37 10.26
C LEU A 25 1.28 -11.30 11.45
N PRO A 26 0.84 -11.51 12.69
CA PRO A 26 1.72 -11.55 13.84
C PRO A 26 2.61 -12.80 13.80
N ILE A 27 3.81 -12.73 14.37
CA ILE A 27 4.78 -13.83 14.33
C ILE A 27 4.24 -15.09 15.00
N GLU A 28 3.42 -14.95 16.04
CA GLU A 28 2.78 -16.06 16.73
C GLU A 28 1.84 -16.83 15.78
N ALA A 29 1.08 -16.13 14.94
CA ALA A 29 0.23 -16.75 13.94
C ALA A 29 1.02 -17.38 12.77
N ILE A 30 2.25 -16.93 12.53
CA ILE A 30 3.17 -17.60 11.59
C ILE A 30 3.62 -18.92 12.20
N LYS A 31 4.08 -18.92 13.45
CA LYS A 31 4.57 -20.11 14.16
C LYS A 31 3.52 -21.21 14.31
N GLU A 32 2.25 -20.85 14.48
CA GLU A 32 1.14 -21.80 14.61
C GLU A 32 0.73 -22.49 13.30
N ASN A 33 1.38 -22.18 12.16
CA ASN A 33 1.01 -22.75 10.87
C ASN A 33 1.67 -24.12 10.64
N ASP A 34 0.87 -25.19 10.77
CA ASP A 34 1.31 -26.58 10.59
C ASP A 34 1.99 -26.87 9.24
N LYS A 35 1.73 -26.05 8.20
CA LYS A 35 2.40 -26.20 6.90
C LYS A 35 3.88 -25.84 6.95
N LEU A 36 4.34 -25.12 7.97
CA LEU A 36 5.76 -24.81 8.14
C LEU A 36 6.57 -26.03 8.57
N LEU A 37 5.93 -27.05 9.16
CA LEU A 37 6.57 -28.30 9.58
C LEU A 37 7.14 -29.12 8.41
N THR A 38 6.77 -28.81 7.16
CA THR A 38 7.34 -29.48 5.98
C THR A 38 8.71 -28.96 5.58
N TYR A 39 9.22 -27.92 6.26
CA TYR A 39 10.52 -27.32 5.97
C TYR A 39 11.52 -27.66 7.07
N ASP A 40 12.59 -28.39 6.72
CA ASP A 40 13.57 -28.92 7.68
C ASP A 40 14.50 -27.88 8.32
N SER A 41 14.52 -26.63 7.84
CA SER A 41 15.49 -25.60 8.25
C SER A 41 14.81 -24.31 8.73
N ILE A 42 13.61 -24.43 9.30
CA ILE A 42 12.91 -23.30 9.91
C ILE A 42 13.07 -23.39 11.43
N ASP A 43 13.86 -22.48 11.99
CA ASP A 43 13.95 -22.23 13.42
C ASP A 43 13.34 -20.86 13.79
N ASP A 44 13.32 -20.57 15.09
CA ASP A 44 12.73 -19.34 15.62
C ASP A 44 13.43 -18.06 15.12
N ASP A 45 14.74 -18.10 14.90
CA ASP A 45 15.54 -16.96 14.45
C ASP A 45 15.31 -16.67 12.96
N VAL A 46 15.16 -17.72 12.15
CA VAL A 46 14.77 -17.63 10.75
C VAL A 46 13.37 -17.06 10.61
N LEU A 47 12.41 -17.50 11.44
CA LEU A 47 11.05 -16.97 11.43
C LEU A 47 10.98 -15.50 11.86
N GLN A 48 11.78 -15.10 12.84
CA GLN A 48 11.90 -13.70 13.24
C GLN A 48 12.42 -12.84 12.08
N SER A 49 13.52 -13.26 11.46
CA SER A 49 14.12 -12.56 10.32
C SER A 49 13.14 -12.46 9.14
N TYR A 50 12.43 -13.54 8.84
CA TYR A 50 11.39 -13.57 7.81
C TYR A 50 10.25 -12.59 8.12
N SER A 51 9.76 -12.58 9.36
CA SER A 51 8.68 -11.68 9.79
C SER A 51 9.08 -10.20 9.66
N GLU A 52 10.29 -9.85 10.09
CA GLU A 52 10.82 -8.49 9.98
C GLU A 52 11.02 -8.06 8.53
N TYR A 53 11.59 -8.93 7.70
CA TYR A 53 11.76 -8.67 6.27
C TYR A 53 10.42 -8.52 5.55
N SER A 54 9.45 -9.38 5.87
CA SER A 54 8.09 -9.32 5.33
C SER A 54 7.42 -7.99 5.67
N LEU A 55 7.56 -7.50 6.91
CA LEU A 55 7.05 -6.18 7.30
C LEU A 55 7.66 -5.07 6.44
N ALA A 56 9.00 -5.05 6.30
CA ALA A 56 9.69 -4.05 5.48
C ALA A 56 9.23 -4.10 4.02
N GLN A 57 9.10 -5.30 3.45
CA GLN A 57 8.59 -5.52 2.10
C GLN A 57 7.17 -5.00 1.92
N LEU A 58 6.26 -5.28 2.86
CA LEU A 58 4.86 -4.84 2.78
C LEU A 58 4.71 -3.33 2.90
N ILE A 59 5.54 -2.69 3.74
CA ILE A 59 5.62 -1.22 3.82
C ILE A 59 6.06 -0.66 2.47
N TYR A 60 7.13 -1.20 1.89
CA TYR A 60 7.64 -0.74 0.60
C TYR A 60 6.60 -0.91 -0.52
N TYR A 61 5.90 -2.05 -0.55
CA TYR A 61 4.79 -2.28 -1.48
C TYR A 61 3.68 -1.23 -1.34
N ALA A 62 3.22 -0.97 -0.11
CA ALA A 62 2.18 0.01 0.17
C ALA A 62 2.58 1.45 -0.22
N MET A 63 3.86 1.79 -0.03
CA MET A 63 4.43 3.08 -0.45
C MET A 63 4.39 3.25 -1.96
N LYS A 64 4.75 2.21 -2.73
CA LYS A 64 4.75 2.28 -4.20
C LYS A 64 3.35 2.41 -4.77
N GLU A 65 2.41 1.62 -4.28
CA GLU A 65 0.98 1.72 -4.63
C GLU A 65 0.42 3.13 -4.35
N SER A 66 0.73 3.69 -3.19
CA SER A 66 0.26 5.03 -2.81
C SER A 66 0.90 6.13 -3.65
N ALA A 67 2.20 6.02 -3.95
CA ALA A 67 2.90 7.00 -4.78
C ALA A 67 2.31 7.06 -6.19
N THR A 68 2.02 5.91 -6.81
CA THR A 68 1.36 5.85 -8.12
C THR A 68 -0.05 6.45 -8.06
N SER A 69 -0.83 6.10 -7.03
CA SER A 69 -2.17 6.67 -6.81
C SER A 69 -2.13 8.18 -6.65
N GLU A 70 -1.17 8.70 -5.88
CA GLU A 70 -0.98 10.13 -5.66
C GLU A 70 -0.69 10.86 -6.98
N GLN A 71 0.26 10.37 -7.79
CA GLN A 71 0.58 11.00 -9.07
C GLN A 71 -0.62 11.01 -10.03
N SER A 72 -1.38 9.92 -10.10
CA SER A 72 -2.59 9.85 -10.92
C SER A 72 -3.67 10.83 -10.45
N SER A 73 -3.91 10.92 -9.14
CA SER A 73 -4.87 11.88 -8.55
C SER A 73 -4.45 13.32 -8.79
N ARG A 74 -3.14 13.60 -8.73
CA ARG A 74 -2.58 14.92 -8.94
C ARG A 74 -2.78 15.35 -10.39
N MET A 75 -2.53 14.46 -11.35
CA MET A 75 -2.74 14.73 -12.77
C MET A 75 -4.21 15.10 -13.05
N THR A 76 -5.15 14.26 -12.62
CA THR A 76 -6.59 14.51 -12.84
C THR A 76 -7.09 15.77 -12.13
N ALA A 77 -6.64 16.04 -10.90
CA ALA A 77 -7.02 17.24 -10.17
C ALA A 77 -6.51 18.52 -10.87
N MET A 78 -5.28 18.49 -11.39
CA MET A 78 -4.69 19.63 -12.10
C MET A 78 -5.35 19.84 -13.46
N GLU A 79 -5.68 18.78 -14.21
CA GLU A 79 -6.44 18.89 -15.46
C GLU A 79 -7.80 19.55 -15.22
N GLY A 80 -8.51 19.13 -14.16
CA GLY A 80 -9.76 19.77 -13.73
C GLY A 80 -9.57 21.25 -13.36
N ALA A 81 -8.49 21.58 -12.65
CA ALA A 81 -8.19 22.97 -12.30
C ALA A 81 -7.90 23.84 -13.55
N SER A 82 -7.12 23.34 -14.51
CA SER A 82 -6.83 24.03 -15.77
C SER A 82 -8.10 24.28 -16.60
N LYS A 83 -8.98 23.28 -16.70
CA LYS A 83 -10.27 23.42 -17.38
C LYS A 83 -11.15 24.49 -16.70
N ASN A 84 -11.28 24.42 -15.37
CA ASN A 84 -12.07 25.39 -14.61
C ASN A 84 -11.53 26.82 -14.76
N ALA A 85 -10.21 26.99 -14.82
CA ALA A 85 -9.59 28.30 -15.07
C ALA A 85 -9.91 28.82 -16.48
N GLY A 86 -9.84 27.96 -17.50
CA GLY A 86 -10.22 28.31 -18.88
C GLY A 86 -11.68 28.78 -18.97
N GLU A 87 -12.61 28.03 -18.36
CA GLU A 87 -14.03 28.42 -18.33
C GLU A 87 -14.29 29.75 -17.62
N MET A 88 -13.44 30.16 -16.67
CA MET A 88 -13.53 31.49 -16.06
C MET A 88 -12.98 32.59 -16.96
N ILE A 89 -11.91 32.32 -17.70
CA ILE A 89 -11.32 33.27 -18.66
C ILE A 89 -12.33 33.55 -19.77
N ASP A 90 -12.92 32.51 -20.38
CA ASP A 90 -13.92 32.64 -21.45
C ASP A 90 -15.19 33.40 -21.02
N LYS A 91 -15.47 33.48 -19.71
CA LYS A 91 -16.58 34.28 -19.16
C LYS A 91 -16.21 35.76 -18.96
N LEU A 92 -14.92 36.07 -18.81
CA LEU A 92 -14.42 37.41 -18.47
C LEU A 92 -13.90 38.18 -19.69
N THR A 93 -13.59 37.49 -20.80
CA THR A 93 -13.14 38.06 -22.08
C THR A 93 -13.95 37.49 -23.21
#